data_AF-A0A848VU41-F1
#
_entry.id   AF-A0A848VU41-F1
#
_cell.length_a   1.000
_cell.length_b   1.000
_cell.length_c   1.000
_cell.angle_alpha   90.00
_cell.angle_beta   90.00
_cell.angle_gamma   90.00
#
_symmetry.space_group_name_H-M   'P 1'
#
loop_
_entity.id
_entity.type
_entity.pdbx_description
1 polymer ?
#
loop_
_entity_poly.entity_id
_entity_poly.type
_entity_poly.pdbx_seq_one_letter_code
_entity_poly.pdbx_strand_id
1 'polypeptide(L)'
;MKDLMINIFQIAGVVFLRFRPVSRIWAIWLVAVNMACLAFIQHLEAQVVFATTGLALVIQALIHSRTGFTRLLGVSHLLWIPMFAWLATRLDTIAMNPDLQLWLALVFATNVVSFLIDTVDVTRFWAGERDPHYSWS
;
A
#
# COMPACT_ATOMS: atom_id res chain seq x y z
N MET A 1 -6.90 -3.37 20.38
CA MET A 1 -6.85 -4.46 19.37
C MET A 1 -8.17 -4.61 18.61
N LYS A 2 -9.32 -4.74 19.28
CA LYS A 2 -10.64 -4.82 18.61
C LYS A 2 -10.89 -3.66 17.65
N ASP A 3 -10.63 -2.42 18.08
CA ASP A 3 -10.85 -1.22 17.25
C ASP A 3 -9.94 -1.18 16.02
N LEU A 4 -8.68 -1.64 16.16
CA LEU A 4 -7.75 -1.70 15.04
C LEU A 4 -8.25 -2.68 13.97
N MET A 5 -8.72 -3.86 14.37
CA MET A 5 -9.27 -4.85 13.44
C MET A 5 -10.50 -4.31 12.70
N ILE A 6 -11.41 -3.62 13.40
CA ILE A 6 -12.58 -2.99 12.79
C ILE A 6 -12.16 -1.97 11.73
N ASN A 7 -11.18 -1.11 12.03
CA ASN A 7 -10.68 -0.12 11.08
C ASN A 7 -10.03 -0.78 9.84
N ILE A 8 -9.27 -1.87 10.03
CA ILE A 8 -8.71 -2.63 8.90
C ILE A 8 -9.82 -3.20 8.01
N PHE A 9 -10.85 -3.82 8.60
CA PHE A 9 -11.98 -4.35 7.84
C PHE A 9 -12.77 -3.25 7.12
N GLN A 10 -12.91 -2.08 7.74
CA GLN A 10 -13.55 -0.92 7.13
C GLN A 10 -12.73 -0.38 5.95
N ILE A 11 -11.41 -0.26 6.07
CA ILE A 11 -10.54 0.12 4.95
C ILE A 11 -10.68 -0.89 3.81
N ALA A 12 -10.55 -2.17 4.12
CA ALA A 12 -10.72 -3.24 3.13
C ALA A 12 -12.10 -3.16 2.46
N GLY A 13 -13.17 -3.01 3.22
CA GLY A 13 -14.54 -2.88 2.71
C GLY A 13 -14.69 -1.69 1.74
N VAL A 14 -14.08 -0.54 2.05
CA VAL A 14 -14.10 0.62 1.15
C VAL A 14 -13.36 0.30 -0.16
N VAL A 15 -12.13 -0.24 -0.04
CA VAL A 15 -11.27 -0.54 -1.19
C VAL A 15 -11.90 -1.58 -2.11
N PHE A 16 -12.44 -2.67 -1.58
CA PHE A 16 -12.96 -3.78 -2.37
C PHE A 16 -14.40 -3.56 -2.86
N LEU A 17 -15.23 -2.78 -2.15
CA LEU A 17 -16.68 -2.72 -2.42
C LEU A 17 -17.18 -1.34 -2.82
N ARG A 18 -16.54 -0.25 -2.39
CA ARG A 18 -17.06 1.13 -2.57
C ARG A 18 -16.29 1.97 -3.58
N PHE A 19 -15.05 1.62 -3.91
CA PHE A 19 -14.30 2.31 -4.95
C PHE A 19 -15.01 2.28 -6.30
N ARG A 20 -14.86 3.35 -7.08
CA ARG A 20 -15.25 3.39 -8.49
C ARG A 20 -14.59 2.22 -9.25
N PRO A 21 -15.22 1.65 -10.30
CA PRO A 21 -14.74 0.41 -10.91
C PRO A 21 -13.26 0.41 -11.30
N VAL A 22 -12.78 1.47 -11.93
CA VAL A 22 -11.37 1.60 -12.34
C VAL A 22 -10.43 1.62 -11.13
N SER A 23 -10.69 2.49 -10.15
CA SER A 23 -9.91 2.57 -8.91
C SER A 23 -9.95 1.28 -8.10
N ARG A 24 -11.08 0.58 -8.12
CA ARG A 24 -11.27 -0.70 -7.45
C ARG A 24 -10.40 -1.79 -8.06
N ILE A 25 -10.45 -1.94 -9.39
CA ILE A 25 -9.61 -2.91 -10.12
C ILE A 25 -8.14 -2.62 -9.85
N TRP A 26 -7.74 -1.34 -9.92
CA TRP A 26 -6.37 -0.93 -9.61
C TRP A 26 -5.96 -1.25 -8.17
N ALA A 27 -6.82 -0.96 -7.18
CA ALA A 27 -6.51 -1.24 -5.78
C ALA A 27 -6.44 -2.74 -5.48
N ILE A 28 -7.32 -3.55 -6.09
CA ILE A 28 -7.25 -5.01 -6.02
C ILE A 28 -5.93 -5.51 -6.61
N TRP A 29 -5.53 -4.98 -7.77
CA TRP A 29 -4.25 -5.29 -8.40
C TRP A 29 -3.07 -4.93 -7.49
N LEU A 30 -3.04 -3.71 -6.94
CA LEU A 30 -2.00 -3.26 -6.02
C LEU A 30 -1.86 -4.19 -4.81
N VAL A 31 -2.98 -4.56 -4.17
CA VAL A 31 -2.99 -5.50 -3.04
C VAL A 31 -2.48 -6.86 -3.49
N ALA A 32 -2.94 -7.40 -4.62
CA ALA A 32 -2.52 -8.70 -5.11
C ALA A 32 -1.00 -8.75 -5.39
N VAL A 33 -0.45 -7.74 -6.06
CA VAL A 33 0.98 -7.65 -6.39
C VAL A 33 1.84 -7.57 -5.13
N ASN A 34 1.45 -6.75 -4.14
CA ASN A 34 2.20 -6.66 -2.88
C ASN A 34 2.06 -7.94 -2.04
N MET A 35 0.86 -8.55 -1.99
CA MET A 35 0.61 -9.80 -1.25
C MET A 35 1.25 -11.04 -1.88
N ALA A 36 1.63 -10.98 -3.16
CA ALA A 36 2.41 -12.03 -3.81
C ALA A 36 3.79 -12.23 -3.16
N CYS A 37 4.24 -11.34 -2.26
CA CYS A 37 5.40 -11.60 -1.39
C CYS A 37 5.31 -12.92 -0.62
N LEU A 38 4.10 -13.40 -0.31
CA LEU A 38 3.89 -14.67 0.38
C LEU A 38 4.38 -15.87 -0.45
N ALA A 39 4.35 -15.79 -1.79
CA ALA A 39 4.89 -16.83 -2.65
C ALA A 39 6.43 -16.90 -2.59
N PHE A 40 7.07 -15.80 -2.20
CA PHE A 40 8.53 -15.66 -2.12
C PHE A 40 9.03 -15.55 -0.69
N ILE A 41 8.24 -15.94 0.32
CA ILE A 41 8.49 -15.63 1.75
C ILE A 41 9.83 -16.18 2.29
N GLN A 42 10.44 -17.14 1.60
CA GLN A 42 11.77 -17.67 1.90
C GLN A 42 12.89 -16.66 1.61
N HIS A 43 12.64 -15.66 0.77
CA HIS A 43 13.58 -14.59 0.45
C HIS A 43 13.41 -13.40 1.40
N LEU A 44 14.55 -12.87 1.87
CA LEU A 44 14.56 -11.72 2.78
C LEU A 44 13.89 -10.48 2.14
N GLU A 45 14.06 -10.32 0.84
CA GLU A 45 13.47 -9.24 0.05
C GLU A 45 11.94 -9.27 0.11
N ALA A 46 11.34 -10.46 0.03
CA ALA A 46 9.90 -10.62 0.14
C ALA A 46 9.39 -10.40 1.57
N GLN A 47 10.16 -10.82 2.58
CA GLN A 47 9.84 -10.54 3.98
C GLN A 47 9.83 -9.05 4.28
N VAL A 48 10.76 -8.28 3.69
CA VAL A 48 10.78 -6.82 3.82
C VAL A 48 9.55 -6.20 3.16
N VAL A 49 9.18 -6.61 1.95
CA VAL A 49 7.94 -6.15 1.30
C VAL A 49 6.71 -6.47 2.14
N PHE A 50 6.64 -7.69 2.71
CA PHE A 50 5.54 -8.10 3.59
C PHE A 50 5.48 -7.24 4.87
N ALA A 51 6.61 -7.03 5.53
CA ALA A 51 6.69 -6.21 6.74
C ALA A 51 6.32 -4.75 6.46
N THR A 52 6.80 -4.17 5.36
CA THR A 52 6.45 -2.82 4.93
C THR A 52 4.95 -2.70 4.62
N THR A 53 4.37 -3.68 3.92
CA THR A 53 2.93 -3.71 3.61
C THR A 53 2.08 -3.80 4.88
N GLY A 54 2.44 -4.68 5.81
CA GLY A 54 1.76 -4.83 7.09
C GLY A 54 1.84 -3.55 7.94
N LEU A 55 3.02 -2.93 8.01
CA LEU A 55 3.22 -1.68 8.74
C LEU A 55 2.41 -0.53 8.12
N ALA A 56 2.40 -0.41 6.79
CA ALA A 56 1.60 0.57 6.09
C ALA A 56 0.10 0.41 6.39
N LEU A 57 -0.42 -0.83 6.36
CA LEU A 57 -1.81 -1.12 6.71
C LEU A 57 -2.14 -0.72 8.17
N VAL A 58 -1.25 -1.00 9.11
CA VAL A 58 -1.41 -0.58 10.51
C VAL A 58 -1.46 0.96 10.61
N ILE A 59 -0.56 1.67 9.93
CA ILE A 59 -0.57 3.14 9.91
C ILE A 59 -1.87 3.66 9.29
N GLN A 60 -2.33 3.10 8.17
CA GLN A 60 -3.61 3.49 7.55
C GLN A 60 -4.78 3.29 8.51
N ALA A 61 -4.83 2.17 9.23
CA ALA A 61 -5.88 1.89 10.21
C ALA A 61 -5.87 2.90 11.37
N LEU A 62 -4.69 3.32 11.83
CA LEU A 62 -4.53 4.34 12.88
C LEU A 62 -4.87 5.76 12.41
N ILE A 63 -4.68 6.07 11.13
CA ILE A 63 -5.13 7.33 10.52
C ILE A 63 -6.66 7.29 10.38
N HIS A 64 -7.19 6.21 9.79
CA HIS A 64 -8.61 6.00 9.58
C HIS A 64 -9.42 6.08 10.88
N SER A 65 -8.90 5.53 11.98
CA SER A 65 -9.59 5.60 13.28
C SER A 65 -9.78 7.03 13.81
N ARG A 66 -9.01 8.00 13.30
CA ARG A 66 -9.08 9.41 13.74
C ARG A 66 -9.74 10.33 12.72
N THR A 67 -9.57 10.05 11.42
CA THR A 67 -10.01 10.95 10.35
C THR A 67 -11.07 10.34 9.44
N GLY A 68 -11.36 9.04 9.56
CA GLY A 68 -12.11 8.28 8.56
C GLY A 68 -11.30 8.04 7.27
N PHE A 69 -11.97 7.59 6.22
CA PHE A 69 -11.36 7.28 4.92
C PHE A 69 -11.10 8.57 4.12
N THR A 70 -10.01 9.25 4.46
CA THR A 70 -9.55 10.48 3.80
C THR A 70 -8.36 10.23 2.88
N ARG A 71 -8.02 11.24 2.07
CA ARG A 71 -6.82 11.25 1.21
C ARG A 71 -5.50 11.08 1.99
N LEU A 72 -5.51 11.32 3.31
CA LEU A 72 -4.33 11.23 4.16
C LEU A 72 -3.82 9.78 4.34
N LEU A 73 -4.66 8.77 4.09
CA LEU A 73 -4.25 7.36 4.22
C LEU A 73 -3.04 7.02 3.33
N GLY A 74 -2.89 7.69 2.18
CA GLY A 74 -1.76 7.51 1.25
C GLY A 74 -0.39 7.83 1.86
N VAL A 75 -0.32 8.61 2.95
CA VAL A 75 0.96 8.95 3.63
C VAL A 75 1.69 7.71 4.15
N SER A 76 0.95 6.65 4.49
CA SER A 76 1.54 5.36 4.91
C SER A 76 2.50 4.77 3.87
N HIS A 77 2.29 5.09 2.58
CA HIS A 77 3.11 4.60 1.47
C HIS A 77 4.47 5.28 1.36
N LEU A 78 4.75 6.32 2.17
CA LEU A 78 6.11 6.83 2.35
C LEU A 78 7.10 5.75 2.79
N LEU A 79 6.60 4.67 3.43
CA LEU A 79 7.42 3.52 3.80
C LEU A 79 7.99 2.76 2.59
N TRP A 80 7.43 2.93 1.38
CA TRP A 80 8.01 2.34 0.17
C TRP A 80 9.37 2.94 -0.18
N ILE A 81 9.63 4.20 0.17
CA ILE A 81 10.91 4.87 -0.13
C ILE A 81 12.10 4.14 0.53
N PRO A 82 12.14 3.97 1.87
CA PRO A 82 13.24 3.23 2.49
C PRO A 82 13.28 1.76 2.07
N MET A 83 12.12 1.15 1.80
CA MET A 83 12.05 -0.23 1.29
C MET A 83 12.76 -0.36 -0.06
N PHE A 84 12.43 0.47 -1.05
CA PHE A 84 13.05 0.41 -2.37
C PHE A 84 14.50 0.86 -2.35
N ALA A 85 14.86 1.86 -1.52
CA ALA A 85 16.26 2.24 -1.33
C ALA A 85 17.09 1.05 -0.80
N TRP A 86 16.54 0.26 0.12
CA TRP A 86 17.20 -0.95 0.61
C TRP A 86 17.26 -2.05 -0.44
N LEU A 87 16.16 -2.32 -1.17
CA LEU A 87 16.13 -3.32 -2.25
C LEU A 87 17.15 -3.00 -3.36
N ALA A 88 17.38 -1.72 -3.66
CA ALA A 88 18.38 -1.29 -4.63
C ALA A 88 19.82 -1.67 -4.23
N THR A 89 20.10 -1.89 -2.95
CA THR A 89 21.41 -2.40 -2.50
C THR A 89 21.58 -3.91 -2.67
N ARG A 90 20.53 -4.60 -3.13
CA ARG A 90 20.47 -6.07 -3.22
C ARG A 90 20.19 -6.56 -4.65
N LEU A 91 20.43 -5.71 -5.64
CA LEU A 91 20.16 -6.04 -7.05
C LEU A 91 20.87 -7.31 -7.51
N ASP A 92 22.11 -7.55 -7.06
CA ASP A 92 22.86 -8.76 -7.40
C ASP A 92 22.17 -10.03 -6.87
N THR A 93 21.68 -9.99 -5.62
CA THR A 93 20.94 -11.10 -5.01
C THR A 93 19.61 -11.36 -5.73
N ILE A 94 18.93 -10.29 -6.10
CA ILE A 94 17.66 -10.35 -6.82
C ILE A 94 17.87 -10.94 -8.22
N ALA A 95 18.93 -10.55 -8.92
CA ALA A 95 19.25 -11.02 -10.27
C ALA A 95 19.55 -12.52 -10.34
N MET A 96 19.94 -13.16 -9.23
CA MET A 96 20.13 -14.61 -9.17
C MET A 96 18.81 -15.40 -9.25
N ASN A 97 17.65 -14.76 -9.07
CA ASN A 97 16.33 -15.39 -9.05
C ASN A 97 15.38 -14.66 -10.01
N PRO A 98 15.24 -15.12 -11.28
CA PRO A 98 14.45 -14.42 -12.30
C PRO A 98 12.99 -14.16 -11.91
N ASP A 99 12.34 -15.10 -11.22
CA ASP A 99 10.94 -14.95 -10.78
C ASP A 99 10.80 -13.86 -9.70
N LEU A 100 11.72 -13.85 -8.72
CA LEU A 100 11.78 -12.82 -7.69
C LEU A 100 12.05 -11.44 -8.30
N GLN A 101 12.97 -11.37 -9.27
CA GLN A 101 13.30 -10.15 -9.99
C GLN A 101 12.10 -9.59 -10.75
N LEU A 102 11.40 -10.44 -11.51
CA LEU A 102 10.21 -10.05 -12.26
C LEU A 102 9.12 -9.55 -11.32
N TRP A 103 8.85 -10.27 -10.23
CA TRP A 103 7.87 -9.86 -9.24
C TRP A 103 8.24 -8.53 -8.56
N LEU A 104 9.50 -8.34 -8.14
CA LEU A 104 9.95 -7.08 -7.54
C LEU A 104 9.90 -5.90 -8.52
N ALA A 105 10.15 -6.14 -9.81
CA ALA A 105 9.96 -5.14 -10.85
C ALA A 105 8.47 -4.74 -10.99
N LEU A 106 7.56 -5.71 -10.93
CA LEU A 106 6.12 -5.46 -10.91
C LEU A 106 5.68 -4.69 -9.66
N VAL A 107 6.20 -5.05 -8.49
CA VAL A 107 5.97 -4.32 -7.23
C VAL A 107 6.46 -2.88 -7.35
N PHE A 108 7.67 -2.66 -7.86
CA PHE A 108 8.23 -1.33 -8.06
C PHE A 108 7.35 -0.48 -8.99
N ALA A 109 7.04 -0.99 -10.19
CA ALA A 109 6.21 -0.26 -11.15
C ALA A 109 4.82 0.07 -10.59
N THR A 110 4.17 -0.90 -9.94
CA THR A 110 2.82 -0.74 -9.38
C THR A 110 2.80 0.25 -8.21
N ASN A 111 3.81 0.18 -7.33
CA ASN A 111 3.91 1.06 -6.16
C ASN A 111 4.30 2.48 -6.59
N VAL A 112 5.17 2.67 -7.58
CA VAL A 112 5.49 4.02 -8.10
C VAL A 112 4.24 4.70 -8.65
N VAL A 113 3.43 4.02 -9.48
CA VAL A 113 2.20 4.59 -10.01
C VAL A 113 1.24 4.96 -8.88
N SER A 114 1.07 4.08 -7.88
CA SER A 114 0.20 4.36 -6.74
C SER A 114 0.74 5.51 -5.87
N PHE A 115 2.06 5.60 -5.70
CA PHE A 115 2.70 6.66 -4.92
C PHE A 115 2.53 8.04 -5.56
N LEU A 116 2.50 8.12 -6.89
CA LEU A 116 2.18 9.36 -7.60
C LEU A 116 0.73 9.78 -7.33
N ILE A 117 -0.21 8.84 -7.34
CA ILE A 117 -1.62 9.10 -7.00
C ILE A 117 -1.72 9.59 -5.54
N ASP A 118 -1.05 8.91 -4.61
CA ASP A 118 -1.04 9.30 -3.20
C ASP A 118 -0.45 10.70 -2.99
N THR A 119 0.59 11.06 -3.74
CA THR A 119 1.19 12.40 -3.67
C THR A 119 0.19 13.48 -4.10
N VAL A 120 -0.57 13.25 -5.18
CA VAL A 120 -1.63 14.15 -5.61
C VAL A 120 -2.73 14.23 -4.55
N ASP A 121 -3.12 13.10 -3.95
CA ASP A 121 -4.17 13.07 -2.94
C ASP A 121 -3.75 13.79 -1.65
N VAL A 122 -2.53 13.58 -1.18
CA VAL A 122 -1.99 14.27 -0.01
C VAL A 122 -1.86 15.76 -0.29
N THR A 123 -1.33 16.19 -1.44
CA THR A 123 -1.24 17.62 -1.75
C THR A 123 -2.61 18.31 -1.78
N ARG A 124 -3.65 17.65 -2.31
CA ARG A 124 -5.04 18.15 -2.27
C ARG A 124 -5.60 18.22 -0.86
N PHE A 125 -5.31 17.23 -0.01
CA PHE A 125 -5.70 17.25 1.40
C PHE A 125 -5.11 18.47 2.14
N TRP A 126 -3.83 18.75 1.90
CA TRP A 126 -3.14 19.90 2.48
C TRP A 126 -3.65 21.24 1.92
N ALA A 127 -4.09 21.26 0.66
CA ALA A 127 -4.76 22.39 0.04
C ALA A 127 -6.21 22.65 0.55
N GLY A 128 -6.74 21.78 1.42
CA GLY A 128 -8.02 21.98 2.09
C GLY A 128 -9.13 20.99 1.72
N GLU A 129 -8.92 20.08 0.76
CA GLU A 129 -9.88 19.01 0.44
C GLU A 129 -9.83 17.91 1.51
N ARG A 130 -10.49 18.16 2.66
CA ARG A 130 -10.43 17.27 3.84
C ARG A 130 -11.61 16.31 3.95
N ASP A 131 -12.61 16.44 3.08
CA ASP A 131 -13.81 15.60 3.15
C ASP A 131 -13.46 14.12 2.92
N PRO A 132 -13.99 13.21 3.77
CA PRO A 132 -13.85 11.77 3.54
C PRO A 132 -14.52 11.39 2.21
N HIS A 133 -13.82 10.62 1.37
CA HIS A 133 -14.41 10.11 0.12
C HIS A 133 -15.51 9.07 0.37
N TYR A 134 -15.39 8.36 1.49
CA TYR A 134 -16.29 7.29 1.88
C TYR A 134 -16.50 7.33 3.40
N SER A 135 -17.74 7.46 3.85
CA SER A 135 -18.12 7.33 5.26
C SER A 135 -19.00 6.10 5.48
N TRP A 136 -18.89 5.47 6.65
CA TRP A 136 -19.75 4.35 7.07
C TRP A 136 -21.02 4.80 7.82
N SER A 137 -21.17 6.11 8.03
CA SER A 137 -22.34 6.79 8.63
C SER A 137 -23.58 6.70 7.76
#